data_AF-A0A9E3C4U9-F1
#
_entry.id   AF-A0A9E3C4U9-F1
#
_cell.length_a   1.000
_cell.length_b   1.000
_cell.length_c   1.000
_cell.angle_alpha   90.00
_cell.angle_beta   90.00
_cell.angle_gamma   90.00
#
_symmetry.space_group_name_H-M   'P 1'
#
loop_
_entity.id
_entity.type
_entity.pdbx_description
1 polymer ?
#
loop_
_entity_poly.entity_id
_entity_poly.type
_entity_poly.pdbx_seq_one_letter_code
_entity_poly.pdbx_strand_id
1 'polypeptide(L)'
;MRATYLLYELSWALPVILIQWLVAGRELWRRRRVLGLAVAVATLYLAACDAFALGHGIWRVDPRRVLGLRFGPLPLEEAVFYLVTNLMAAQGFVMLTGYLREKRTVRKL
;
A
#
# COMPACT_ATOMS: atom_id res chain seq x y z
N MET A 1 16.52 -7.97 16.99
CA MET A 1 15.51 -6.94 17.32
C MET A 1 14.24 -7.32 16.58
N ARG A 2 13.14 -7.58 17.29
CA ARG A 2 11.81 -7.80 16.69
C ARG A 2 11.25 -6.40 16.37
N ALA A 3 10.60 -6.19 15.22
CA ALA A 3 10.13 -4.91 14.64
C ALA A 3 11.06 -4.20 13.62
N THR A 4 12.28 -4.70 13.36
CA THR A 4 13.18 -4.09 12.36
C THR A 4 12.54 -4.03 10.97
N TYR A 5 11.76 -5.03 10.60
CA TYR A 5 11.12 -5.11 9.28
C TYR A 5 10.06 -4.02 9.07
N LEU A 6 9.09 -3.92 9.99
CA LEU A 6 8.06 -2.87 9.97
C LEU A 6 8.65 -1.46 9.99
N LEU A 7 9.72 -1.25 10.77
CA LEU A 7 10.39 0.04 10.81
C LEU A 7 10.99 0.39 9.45
N TYR A 8 11.66 -0.56 8.78
CA TYR A 8 12.21 -0.32 7.44
C TYR A 8 11.11 0.00 6.43
N GLU A 9 10.03 -0.76 6.39
CA GLU A 9 8.89 -0.51 5.50
C GLU A 9 8.31 0.89 5.69
N LEU A 10 7.98 1.25 6.93
CA LEU A 10 7.36 2.55 7.22
C LEU A 10 8.33 3.71 7.05
N SER A 11 9.61 3.52 7.37
CA SER A 11 10.64 4.57 7.25
C SER A 11 10.77 5.10 5.83
N TRP A 12 10.60 4.22 4.83
CA TRP A 12 10.66 4.61 3.42
C TRP A 12 9.29 4.99 2.86
N ALA A 13 8.22 4.30 3.26
CA ALA A 13 6.90 4.57 2.69
C ALA A 13 6.25 5.86 3.20
N LEU A 14 6.41 6.20 4.48
CA LEU A 14 5.78 7.38 5.08
C LEU A 14 6.20 8.69 4.40
N PRO A 15 7.50 8.93 4.09
CA PRO A 15 7.91 10.11 3.31
C PRO A 15 7.18 10.22 1.96
N VAL A 16 7.01 9.12 1.24
CA VAL A 16 6.35 9.14 -0.07
C VAL A 16 4.87 9.47 0.08
N ILE A 17 4.17 8.81 1.02
CA ILE A 17 2.76 9.09 1.31
C ILE A 17 2.59 10.55 1.72
N LEU A 18 3.47 11.07 2.58
CA LEU A 18 3.44 12.46 3.03
C LEU A 18 3.55 13.42 1.84
N ILE A 19 4.50 13.21 0.93
CA ILE A 19 4.68 14.02 -0.28
C ILE A 19 3.41 13.95 -1.16
N GLN A 20 2.83 12.77 -1.35
CA GLN A 20 1.60 12.61 -2.13
C GLN A 20 0.43 13.41 -1.53
N TRP A 21 0.30 13.42 -0.20
CA TRP A 21 -0.71 14.22 0.49
C TRP A 21 -0.43 15.73 0.45
N LEU A 22 0.82 16.15 0.55
CA LEU A 22 1.21 17.56 0.42
C LEU A 22 0.90 18.11 -0.98
N VAL A 23 1.16 17.33 -2.03
CA VAL A 23 0.96 17.76 -3.42
C VAL A 23 -0.51 17.65 -3.86
N ALA A 24 -1.19 16.55 -3.51
CA ALA A 24 -2.49 16.21 -4.08
C ALA A 24 -3.57 15.86 -3.05
N GLY A 25 -3.39 16.21 -1.77
CA GLY A 25 -4.29 15.80 -0.68
C GLY A 25 -5.76 16.09 -0.93
N ARG A 26 -6.10 17.24 -1.54
CA ARG A 26 -7.49 17.59 -1.88
C ARG A 26 -8.08 16.69 -2.96
N GLU A 27 -7.30 16.27 -3.95
CA GLU A 27 -7.72 15.32 -4.99
C GLU A 27 -7.93 13.93 -4.41
N LEU A 28 -6.95 13.47 -3.62
CA LEU A 28 -6.97 12.17 -2.96
C LEU A 28 -8.17 12.05 -2.02
N TRP A 29 -8.43 13.08 -1.21
CA TRP A 29 -9.59 13.10 -0.32
C TRP A 29 -10.92 13.02 -1.07
N ARG A 30 -11.04 13.74 -2.20
CA ARG A 30 -12.25 13.70 -3.03
C ARG A 30 -12.53 12.30 -3.59
N ARG A 31 -11.49 11.52 -3.87
CA ARG A 31 -11.58 10.15 -4.42
C ARG A 31 -11.38 9.06 -3.36
N ARG A 32 -11.43 9.40 -2.06
CA ARG A 32 -11.15 8.46 -0.95
C ARG A 32 -11.94 7.16 -0.99
N ARG A 33 -13.18 7.16 -1.52
CA ARG A 33 -13.99 5.94 -1.64
C ARG A 33 -13.40 4.97 -2.67
N VAL A 34 -13.04 5.48 -3.85
CA VAL A 34 -12.43 4.68 -4.92
C VAL A 34 -11.03 4.23 -4.51
N LEU A 35 -10.24 5.13 -3.91
CA LEU A 35 -8.93 4.79 -3.35
C LEU A 35 -9.05 3.70 -2.29
N GLY A 36 -9.94 3.86 -1.31
CA GLY A 36 -10.15 2.89 -0.25
C GLY A 36 -10.56 1.52 -0.79
N LEU A 37 -11.47 1.48 -1.77
CA LEU A 37 -11.87 0.22 -2.40
C LEU A 37 -10.72 -0.43 -3.18
N ALA A 38 -9.99 0.34 -3.99
CA ALA A 38 -8.87 -0.18 -4.78
C ALA A 38 -7.76 -0.74 -3.88
N VAL A 39 -7.40 -0.01 -2.83
CA VAL A 39 -6.42 -0.43 -1.82
C VAL A 39 -6.91 -1.67 -1.09
N ALA A 40 -8.14 -1.68 -0.59
CA ALA A 40 -8.69 -2.82 0.14
C ALA A 40 -8.71 -4.10 -0.71
N VAL A 41 -9.21 -4.02 -1.95
CA VAL A 41 -9.27 -5.17 -2.86
C VAL A 41 -7.87 -5.69 -3.17
N ALA A 42 -6.93 -4.82 -3.53
CA ALA A 42 -5.57 -5.23 -3.85
C ALA A 42 -4.84 -5.84 -2.63
N THR A 43 -4.99 -5.21 -1.46
CA THR A 43 -4.35 -5.67 -0.22
C THR A 43 -4.91 -7.01 0.23
N LEU A 44 -6.23 -7.18 0.22
CA LEU A 44 -6.85 -8.46 0.61
C LEU A 44 -6.50 -9.59 -0.37
N TYR A 45 -6.47 -9.29 -1.68
CA TYR A 45 -6.09 -10.27 -2.69
C TYR A 45 -4.65 -10.75 -2.50
N LEU A 46 -3.69 -9.82 -2.39
CA LEU A 46 -2.28 -10.17 -2.21
C LEU A 46 -2.04 -10.87 -0.87
N ALA A 47 -2.66 -10.38 0.20
CA ALA A 47 -2.59 -11.02 1.52
C ALA A 47 -3.13 -12.46 1.49
N ALA A 48 -4.20 -12.73 0.75
CA ALA A 48 -4.76 -14.08 0.61
C ALA A 48 -3.83 -15.00 -0.20
N CYS A 49 -3.29 -14.53 -1.33
CA CYS A 49 -2.29 -15.26 -2.10
C CYS A 49 -1.06 -15.61 -1.25
N ASP A 50 -0.63 -14.66 -0.42
CA ASP A 50 0.55 -14.83 0.39
C ASP A 50 0.33 -15.75 1.59
N ALA A 51 -0.82 -15.60 2.25
CA ALA A 51 -1.29 -16.53 3.28
C ALA A 51 -1.35 -17.98 2.74
N PHE A 52 -1.85 -18.16 1.52
CA PHE A 52 -1.88 -19.46 0.85
C PHE A 52 -0.47 -20.01 0.63
N ALA A 53 0.45 -19.19 0.11
CA ALA A 53 1.81 -19.60 -0.18
C ALA A 53 2.61 -19.98 1.09
N LEU A 54 2.44 -19.21 2.17
CA LEU A 54 3.02 -19.51 3.49
C LEU A 54 2.44 -20.78 4.09
N GLY A 55 1.12 -20.98 3.98
CA GLY A 55 0.44 -22.19 4.45
C GLY A 55 0.92 -23.47 3.77
N HIS A 56 1.32 -23.38 2.49
CA HIS A 56 1.86 -24.49 1.71
C HIS A 56 3.38 -24.60 1.77
N GLY A 57 4.05 -23.71 2.53
CA GLY A 57 5.50 -23.70 2.65
C GLY A 57 6.25 -23.40 1.34
N ILE A 58 5.57 -22.78 0.36
CA ILE A 58 6.18 -22.34 -0.92
C ILE A 58 7.33 -21.37 -0.63
N TRP A 59 7.16 -20.52 0.37
CA TRP A 59 8.20 -19.66 0.90
C TRP A 59 8.03 -19.50 2.41
N ARG A 60 9.06 -19.02 3.11
CA ARG A 60 9.11 -18.95 4.58
C ARG A 60 9.65 -17.61 5.04
N VAL A 61 8.99 -17.03 6.04
CA VAL A 61 9.45 -15.82 6.73
C VAL A 61 10.23 -16.21 7.99
N ASP A 62 11.39 -15.62 8.19
CA ASP A 62 12.21 -15.82 9.40
C ASP A 62 11.45 -15.32 10.64
N PRO A 63 11.05 -16.21 11.58
CA PRO A 63 10.31 -15.84 12.77
C PRO A 63 11.03 -14.83 13.68
N ARG A 64 12.35 -14.67 13.52
CA ARG A 64 13.16 -13.76 14.34
C ARG A 64 13.02 -12.28 13.95
N ARG A 65 12.50 -11.98 12.76
CA ARG A 65 12.39 -10.62 12.21
C ARG A 65 11.00 -9.99 12.38
N VAL A 66 9.98 -10.83 12.54
CA VAL A 66 8.58 -10.42 12.73
C VAL A 66 8.23 -10.31 14.23
N LEU A 67 7.26 -9.45 14.54
CA LEU A 67 6.71 -9.13 15.86
C LEU A 67 6.00 -10.32 16.51
N GLY A 68 5.66 -11.35 15.72
CA GLY A 68 4.96 -12.55 16.19
C GLY A 68 3.44 -12.47 16.12
N LEU A 69 2.88 -11.31 15.77
CA LEU A 69 1.45 -11.14 15.45
C LEU A 69 1.17 -11.70 14.05
N ARG A 70 0.18 -12.59 13.95
CA ARG A 70 -0.19 -13.24 12.70
C ARG A 70 -1.70 -13.32 12.53
N PHE A 71 -2.17 -13.18 11.31
CA PHE A 71 -3.53 -13.49 10.88
C PHE A 71 -3.50 -14.82 10.12
N GLY A 72 -3.70 -15.92 10.85
CA GLY A 72 -3.46 -17.26 10.32
C GLY A 72 -1.97 -17.46 9.96
N PRO A 73 -1.62 -17.84 8.71
CA PRO A 73 -0.22 -18.00 8.31
C PRO A 73 0.50 -16.66 8.06
N LEU A 74 -0.24 -15.56 7.83
CA LEU A 74 0.29 -14.27 7.39
C LEU A 74 0.76 -13.40 8.57
N PRO A 75 2.03 -12.93 8.60
CA PRO A 75 2.49 -11.94 9.57
C PRO A 75 1.79 -10.59 9.42
N LEU A 76 1.63 -9.86 10.53
CA LEU A 76 1.08 -8.49 10.51
C LEU A 76 1.87 -7.57 9.58
N GLU A 77 3.20 -7.68 9.59
CA GLU A 77 4.08 -6.86 8.77
C GLU A 77 3.79 -7.02 7.28
N GLU A 78 3.56 -8.24 6.80
CA GLU A 78 3.19 -8.48 5.40
C GLU A 78 1.85 -7.82 5.05
N ALA A 79 0.87 -7.87 5.97
CA ALA A 79 -0.40 -7.17 5.76
C ALA A 79 -0.22 -5.65 5.68
N VAL A 80 0.67 -5.08 6.52
CA VAL A 80 1.01 -3.65 6.48
C VAL A 80 1.77 -3.31 5.20
N PHE A 81 2.72 -4.14 4.78
CA PHE A 81 3.45 -4.00 3.52
C PHE A 81 2.49 -3.89 2.33
N TYR A 82 1.56 -4.85 2.20
CA TYR A 82 0.57 -4.82 1.12
C TYR A 82 -0.35 -3.60 1.22
N LEU A 83 -0.77 -3.19 2.42
CA LEU A 83 -1.59 -1.99 2.61
C LEU A 83 -0.86 -0.73 2.14
N VAL A 84 0.36 -0.53 2.62
CA VAL A 84 1.13 0.69 2.41
C VAL A 84 1.59 0.82 0.95
N THR A 85 2.06 -0.27 0.35
CA THR A 85 2.48 -0.27 -1.06
C THR A 85 1.31 -0.06 -2.02
N ASN A 86 0.17 -0.72 -1.80
CA ASN A 86 -1.02 -0.50 -2.60
C ASN A 86 -1.58 0.91 -2.42
N LEU A 87 -1.51 1.48 -1.22
CA LEU A 87 -1.89 2.87 -0.97
C LEU A 87 -1.04 3.84 -1.81
N MET A 88 0.29 3.71 -1.75
CA MET A 88 1.21 4.54 -2.54
C MET A 88 0.93 4.44 -4.04
N ALA A 89 0.73 3.22 -4.54
CA ALA A 89 0.45 2.96 -5.95
C ALA A 89 -0.90 3.57 -6.39
N ALA A 90 -1.96 3.34 -5.62
CA ALA A 90 -3.30 3.85 -5.91
C ALA A 90 -3.35 5.38 -5.86
N GLN A 91 -2.70 6.00 -4.86
CA GLN A 91 -2.57 7.45 -4.77
C GLN A 91 -1.82 8.03 -5.97
N GLY A 92 -0.70 7.42 -6.36
CA GLY A 92 0.09 7.82 -7.53
C GLY A 92 -0.74 7.78 -8.82
N PHE A 93 -1.56 6.74 -9.01
CA PHE A 93 -2.44 6.62 -10.17
C PHE A 93 -3.53 7.70 -10.18
N VAL A 94 -4.13 8.02 -9.03
CA VAL A 94 -5.08 9.12 -8.92
C VAL A 94 -4.44 10.47 -9.26
N MET A 95 -3.22 10.72 -8.77
CA MET A 95 -2.48 11.94 -9.07
C MET A 95 -2.19 12.07 -10.57
N LEU A 96 -1.72 10.99 -11.20
CA LEU A 96 -1.43 10.93 -12.63
C LEU A 96 -2.68 11.21 -13.47
N THR A 97 -3.80 10.55 -13.16
CA THR A 97 -5.06 10.74 -13.90
C THR A 97 -5.63 12.15 -13.70
N GLY A 98 -5.47 12.74 -12.52
CA GLY A 98 -5.80 14.14 -12.25
C GLY A 98 -4.99 15.10 -13.15
N TYR A 99 -3.68 14.93 -13.17
CA TYR A 99 -2.76 15.74 -14.00
C TYR A 99 -3.05 15.64 -15.50
N LEU A 100 -3.29 14.43 -16.01
CA LEU A 100 -3.61 14.22 -17.42
C LEU A 100 -4.94 14.85 -17.82
N ARG A 101 -5.91 14.90 -16.90
CA ARG A 101 -7.21 15.55 -17.13
C ARG A 101 -7.05 17.07 -17.25
N GLU A 102 -6.26 17.68 -16.37
CA GLU A 102 -5.97 19.12 -16.41
C GLU A 102 -5.25 19.51 -17.71
N LYS A 103 -4.20 18.78 -18.10
CA LYS A 103 -3.48 19.03 -19.37
C LYS A 103 -4.38 18.95 -20.60
N ARG A 104 -5.33 18.00 -20.63
CA ARG A 104 -6.30 17.89 -21.74
C ARG A 104 -7.26 19.07 -21.80
N THR A 105 -7.64 19.64 -20.66
CA THR A 105 -8.51 20.82 -20.62
C THR A 105 -7.79 22.06 -21.14
N VAL A 106 -6.55 22.29 -20.70
CA VAL A 106 -5.74 23.44 -21.14
C VAL A 106 -5.45 23.39 -22.64
N ARG A 107 -5.18 22.21 -23.21
CA ARG A 107 -4.91 22.07 -24.65
C ARG A 107 -6.13 22.33 -25.56
N LYS A 108 -7.36 22.32 -25.02
CA LYS A 108 -8.59 22.56 -25.77
C LYS A 108 -9.03 24.02 -25.78
N LEU A 109 -8.41 24.87 -24.95
CA LEU A 109 -8.59 26.31 -24.90
C LEU A 109 -7.57 26.98 -25.83
#